data_AF-A0A1F4VCP0-F1
#
_entry.id   AF-A0A1F4VCP0-F1
#
_cell.length_a   1.000
_cell.length_b   1.000
_cell.length_c   1.000
_cell.angle_alpha   90.00
_cell.angle_beta   90.00
_cell.angle_gamma   90.00
#
_symmetry.space_group_name_H-M   'P 1'
#
loop_
_entity.id
_entity.type
_entity.pdbx_description
1 polymer ?
#
loop_
_entity_poly.entity_id
_entity_poly.type
_entity_poly.pdbx_seq_one_letter_code
_entity_poly.pdbx_strand_id
1 'polypeptide(L)' 'MRTKVIVLALFITIVVLGIFIIWQLKLRNDILTKYSLACGGDWSYMNKCPIGSYCRDLGYGKLAGGVCTTYLDSLFTR' A
#
# COMPACT_ATOMS: atom_id res chain seq x y z
N MET A 1 2.69 -12.94 36.49
CA MET A 1 3.63 -12.34 35.50
C MET A 1 3.22 -12.59 34.05
N ARG A 2 2.80 -13.82 33.66
CA ARG A 2 2.43 -14.16 32.27
C ARG A 2 1.31 -13.32 31.66
N THR A 3 0.24 -13.01 32.41
CA THR A 3 -0.88 -12.18 31.93
C THR A 3 -0.48 -10.74 31.61
N LYS A 4 0.41 -10.13 32.41
CA LYS A 4 0.92 -8.77 32.15
C LYS A 4 1.74 -8.71 30.84
N VAL A 5 2.50 -9.76 30.54
CA VAL A 5 3.28 -9.87 29.30
C VAL A 5 2.36 -10.03 28.08
N ILE A 6 1.30 -10.84 28.20
CA ILE A 6 0.32 -11.03 27.13
C ILE A 6 -0.44 -9.72 26.82
N VAL A 7 -0.88 -9.02 27.86
CA VAL A 7 -1.57 -7.73 27.69
C VAL A 7 -0.65 -6.69 27.05
N LEU A 8 0.62 -6.64 27.46
CA LEU A 8 1.61 -5.75 26.87
C LEU A 8 1.85 -6.08 25.38
N ALA A 9 1.99 -7.37 25.04
CA ALA A 9 2.18 -7.80 23.66
C ALA A 9 0.97 -7.47 22.77
N LEU A 10 -0.26 -7.66 23.28
CA LEU A 10 -1.49 -7.28 22.57
C LEU A 10 -1.54 -5.77 22.33
N PHE A 11 -1.22 -4.96 23.35
CA PHE A 11 -1.22 -3.52 23.22
C PHE A 11 -0.22 -3.05 22.15
N ILE A 12 1.01 -3.57 22.16
CA ILE A 12 2.03 -3.25 21.14
C ILE A 12 1.54 -3.65 19.75
N THR A 13 0.91 -4.81 19.62
CA THR A 13 0.38 -5.29 18.32
C THR A 13 -0.67 -4.34 17.76
N ILE A 14 -1.60 -3.87 18.59
CA ILE A 14 -2.64 -2.90 18.19
C ILE A 14 -2.00 -1.58 17.76
N VAL A 15 -1.01 -1.09 18.50
CA VAL A 15 -0.30 0.15 18.16
C VAL A 15 0.42 0.03 16.82
N VAL A 16 1.15 -1.07 16.59
CA VAL A 16 1.87 -1.32 15.32
C VAL A 16 0.89 -1.39 14.14
N LEU A 17 -0.24 -2.09 14.32
CA LEU A 17 -1.30 -2.17 13.29
C LEU A 17 -1.91 -0.79 13.01
N GLY A 18 -2.18 0.00 14.04
CA GLY A 18 -2.70 1.36 13.89
C GLY A 18 -1.75 2.28 13.11
N ILE A 19 -0.45 2.25 13.44
CA ILE A 19 0.59 3.00 12.72
C ILE A 19 0.65 2.56 11.25
N PHE A 20 0.59 1.25 10.99
CA PHE A 20 0.61 0.70 9.63
C PHE A 20 -0.58 1.17 8.80
N ILE A 21 -1.79 1.20 9.39
CA ILE A 21 -3.01 1.67 8.73
C ILE A 21 -2.93 3.16 8.38
N ILE A 22 -2.49 4.00 9.33
CA ILE A 22 -2.33 5.44 9.10
C ILE A 22 -1.31 5.71 8.00
N TRP A 23 -0.20 4.96 7.99
CA TRP A 23 0.82 5.06 6.95
C TRP A 23 0.28 4.69 5.57
N GLN A 24 -0.49 3.60 5.44
CA GLN A 24 -1.12 3.19 4.19
C GLN A 24 -2.15 4.21 3.67
N LEU A 25 -2.90 4.86 4.55
CA LEU A 25 -3.82 5.95 4.19
C LEU A 25 -3.08 7.16 3.64
N LYS A 26 -1.99 7.57 4.30
CA LYS A 26 -1.15 8.68 3.81
C LYS A 26 -0.55 8.35 2.44
N LEU A 27 -0.03 7.13 2.28
CA LEU A 27 0.54 6.67 1.02
C LEU A 27 -0.49 6.67 -0.11
N ARG A 28 -1.73 6.24 0.16
CA ARG A 28 -2.82 6.31 -0.82
C ARG A 28 -3.07 7.74 -1.29
N ASN A 29 -3.14 8.69 -0.35
CA ASN A 29 -3.34 10.10 -0.69
C ASN A 29 -2.15 10.67 -1.48
N ASP A 30 -0.91 10.31 -1.11
CA ASP A 30 0.28 10.73 -1.85
C ASP A 30 0.29 10.12 -3.28
N ILE A 31 -0.11 8.86 -3.45
CA ILE A 31 -0.23 8.21 -4.77
C ILE A 31 -1.28 8.91 -5.64
N LEU A 32 -2.44 9.26 -5.07
CA LEU A 32 -3.51 9.95 -5.80
C LEU A 32 -3.16 11.39 -6.18
N THR A 33 -2.31 12.07 -5.41
CA THR A 33 -2.04 13.51 -5.57
C THR A 33 -0.71 13.85 -6.22
N LYS A 34 0.32 13.02 -6.03
CA LYS A 34 1.72 13.36 -6.41
C LYS A 34 2.34 12.39 -7.40
N TYR A 35 1.94 11.12 -7.39
CA TYR A 35 2.53 10.13 -8.27
C TYR A 35 1.64 9.91 -9.49
N SER A 36 2.25 9.78 -10.67
CA SER A 36 1.51 9.25 -11.81
C SER A 36 1.02 7.86 -11.42
N LEU A 37 -0.29 7.64 -11.51
CA LEU A 37 -0.92 6.37 -11.17
C LEU A 37 -0.34 5.22 -11.98
N ALA A 38 0.27 5.51 -13.14
CA ALA A 38 0.80 4.51 -14.06
C ALA A 38 2.10 3.85 -13.56
N CYS A 39 2.11 2.52 -13.55
CA CYS A 39 3.27 1.67 -13.26
C CYS A 39 3.41 0.60 -14.33
N GLY A 40 4.64 0.23 -14.68
CA GLY A 40 4.87 -0.66 -15.81
C GLY A 40 4.49 -0.06 -17.16
N GLY A 41 4.81 -0.77 -18.24
CA GLY A 41 4.69 -0.28 -19.62
C GLY A 41 5.92 -0.70 -20.43
N ASP A 42 5.90 -0.41 -21.74
CA ASP A 42 7.10 -0.46 -22.57
C ASP A 42 8.24 0.33 -21.88
N TRP A 43 9.50 -0.06 -22.07
CA TRP A 43 10.66 0.32 -21.23
C TRP A 43 10.82 1.83 -20.95
N SER A 44 10.13 2.69 -21.70
CA SER A 44 9.94 4.13 -21.51
C SER A 44 9.08 4.54 -20.29
N TYR A 45 8.25 3.66 -19.72
CA TYR A 45 7.31 3.95 -18.62
C TYR A 45 7.56 3.12 -17.37
N MET A 46 8.82 2.73 -17.11
CA MET A 46 9.20 1.90 -15.96
C MET A 46 9.15 2.68 -14.62
N ASN A 47 8.00 3.29 -14.32
CA ASN A 47 7.72 3.89 -13.03
C ASN A 47 7.50 2.77 -12.02
N LYS A 48 8.39 2.71 -11.04
CA LYS A 48 8.24 1.85 -9.86
C LYS A 48 7.23 2.49 -8.92
N CYS A 49 6.32 1.68 -8.40
CA CYS A 49 5.43 2.14 -7.34
C CYS A 49 6.22 2.43 -6.05
N PRO A 50 5.80 3.43 -5.26
CA PRO A 50 6.43 3.74 -3.99
C PRO A 50 6.31 2.57 -3.01
N ILE A 51 7.24 2.50 -2.05
CA ILE A 51 7.25 1.46 -1.01
C ILE A 51 5.92 1.45 -0.26
N GLY A 52 5.33 0.27 -0.09
CA GLY A 52 4.00 0.11 0.52
C GLY A 52 2.84 0.05 -0.46
N SER A 53 3.14 0.08 -1.76
CA SER A 53 2.18 -0.13 -2.84
C SER A 53 2.72 -1.13 -3.86
N TYR A 54 1.82 -1.67 -4.67
CA TYR A 54 2.13 -2.62 -5.73
C TYR A 54 1.50 -2.17 -7.05
N CYS A 55 2.06 -2.65 -8.16
CA CYS A 55 1.50 -2.38 -9.47
C CYS A 55 0.35 -3.35 -9.75
N ARG A 56 -0.87 -2.82 -9.89
CA ARG A 56 -2.06 -3.59 -10.24
C ARG A 56 -2.24 -3.53 -11.76
N ASP A 57 -2.16 -4.69 -12.42
CA ASP A 57 -2.44 -4.83 -13.85
C ASP A 57 -3.91 -4.50 -14.15
N LEU A 58 -4.15 -3.79 -15.26
CA LEU A 58 -5.48 -3.39 -15.74
C LEU A 58 -6.09 -4.41 -16.73
N GLY A 59 -5.38 -5.50 -17.03
CA GLY A 59 -5.88 -6.59 -17.90
C GLY A 59 -5.54 -6.41 -19.38
N TYR A 60 -4.74 -5.40 -19.74
CA TYR A 60 -4.28 -5.15 -21.11
C TYR A 60 -2.94 -5.84 -21.44
N GLY A 61 -2.41 -6.64 -20.50
CA GLY A 61 -1.17 -7.40 -20.64
C GLY A 61 0.03 -6.73 -19.97
N LYS A 62 1.06 -7.52 -19.62
CA LYS A 62 2.21 -7.11 -18.81
C LYS A 62 2.98 -5.88 -19.35
N LEU A 63 2.85 -5.59 -20.65
CA LEU A 63 3.53 -4.49 -21.33
C LEU A 63 2.66 -3.23 -21.47
N ALA A 64 1.36 -3.32 -21.17
CA ALA A 64 0.43 -2.19 -21.28
C ALA A 64 0.46 -1.25 -20.05
N GLY A 65 1.20 -1.63 -19.01
CA GLY A 65 1.20 -0.92 -17.73
C GLY A 65 -0.05 -1.16 -16.90
N GLY A 66 -0.04 -0.61 -15.70
CA GLY A 66 -1.05 -0.78 -14.66
C GLY A 66 -1.11 0.43 -13.73
N VAL A 67 -1.77 0.28 -12.59
CA VAL A 67 -1.92 1.35 -11.59
C VAL A 67 -1.32 1.02 -10.23
N CYS A 68 -0.58 1.96 -9.64
CA CYS A 68 -0.07 1.81 -8.29
C CYS A 68 -1.22 1.79 -7.28
N THR A 69 -1.31 0.70 -6.53
CA THR A 69 -2.38 0.44 -5.55
C THR A 69 -1.75 0.10 -4.21
N THR A 70 -2.30 0.61 -3.10
CA THR A 70 -1.82 0.28 -1.76
C THR A 70 -2.29 -1.12 -1.32
N TYR A 71 -1.58 -1.76 -0.39
CA TYR A 71 -1.94 -3.11 0.06
C TYR A 71 -3.31 -3.18 0.74
N LEU A 72 -3.68 -2.10 1.43
CA LEU A 72 -4.98 -1.97 2.09
C LEU A 72 -6.01 -1.24 1.23
N ASP A 73 -5.80 -1.07 -0.08
CA ASP A 73 -6.73 -0.31 -0.92
C ASP A 73 -8.16 -0.86 -0.80
N SER A 74 -8.35 -2.19 -0.80
CA SER A 74 -9.66 -2.84 -0.63
C SER A 74 -10.39 -2.53 0.68
N LEU A 75 -9.70 -2.02 1.70
CA LEU A 75 -10.34 -1.54 2.93
C LEU A 75 -10.82 -0.09 2.84
N PHE A 76 -10.32 0.66 1.85
CA PHE A 76 -10.57 2.09 1.68
C PHE A 76 -11.37 2.43 0.42
N THR A 77 -11.38 1.56 -0.59
CA THR A 77 -12.22 1.68 -1.79
C THR A 77 -13.49 0.85 -1.60
N ARG A 78 -14.59 1.54 -1.27
CA ARG A 78 -15.96 1.04 -1.33
C ARG A 78 -16.70 1.75 -2.45
#